data_AF-A0A958HB01-F1
#
_entry.id   AF-A0A958HB01-F1
#
_cell.length_a   1.000
_cell.length_b   1.000
_cell.length_c   1.000
_cell.angle_alpha   90.00
_cell.angle_beta   90.00
_cell.angle_gamma   90.00
#
_symmetry.space_group_name_H-M   'P 1'
#
loop_
_entity.id
_entity.type
_entity.pdbx_description
1 polymer ?
#
loop_
_entity_poly.entity_id
_entity_poly.type
_entity_poly.pdbx_seq_one_letter_code
_entity_poly.pdbx_strand_id
1 'polypeptide(L)'
;MPATSTKIKRPFGVYAIIALLAFRALAVYLDLVRVREHLSPIMIPDLHNDAYNLALVGVILVVAAAICTGLFLLKRWAWIAAMILIGAFLLAAIVYYLSGGKPYVPMLLDVISVFYLNQRSVQATFEGRAVPREVAP
;
A
#
# COMPACT_ATOMS: atom_id res chain seq x y z
N MET A 1 14.30 38.26 -14.70
CA MET A 1 14.81 37.30 -13.72
C MET A 1 14.29 35.91 -14.09
N PRO A 2 15.13 34.94 -14.46
CA PRO A 2 14.65 33.60 -14.80
C PRO A 2 14.14 32.89 -13.55
N ALA A 3 12.90 32.40 -13.60
CA ALA A 3 12.31 31.59 -12.55
C ALA A 3 13.12 30.31 -12.36
N THR A 4 13.74 30.13 -11.21
CA THR A 4 14.43 28.89 -10.84
C THR A 4 13.40 27.77 -10.72
N SER A 5 13.45 26.83 -11.68
CA SER A 5 12.70 25.58 -11.65
C SER A 5 13.10 24.78 -10.40
N THR A 6 12.33 24.90 -9.33
CA THR A 6 12.51 24.07 -8.14
C THR A 6 12.08 22.65 -8.48
N LYS A 7 13.05 21.75 -8.71
CA LYS A 7 12.78 20.30 -8.85
C LYS A 7 12.01 19.82 -7.63
N ILE A 8 10.78 19.34 -7.83
CA ILE A 8 9.99 18.70 -6.77
C ILE A 8 10.70 17.41 -6.37
N LYS A 9 11.29 17.39 -5.17
CA LYS A 9 11.92 16.20 -4.59
C LYS A 9 10.82 15.29 -4.04
N ARG A 10 10.81 14.02 -4.45
CA ARG A 10 9.83 13.03 -3.96
C ARG A 10 10.03 12.82 -2.45
N PRO A 11 8.99 12.95 -1.62
CA PRO A 11 9.13 12.74 -0.19
C PRO A 11 9.44 11.27 0.10
N PHE A 12 10.23 11.02 1.14
CA PHE A 12 10.61 9.66 1.56
C PHE A 12 9.38 8.75 1.76
N GLY A 13 8.29 9.29 2.31
CA GLY A 13 7.05 8.54 2.55
C GLY A 13 6.46 7.90 1.30
N VAL A 14 6.61 8.50 0.11
CA VAL A 14 6.14 7.88 -1.15
C VAL A 14 6.92 6.60 -1.45
N TYR A 15 8.24 6.61 -1.27
CA TYR A 15 9.07 5.42 -1.46
C TYR A 15 8.77 4.35 -0.41
N ALA A 16 8.56 4.75 0.84
CA ALA A 16 8.18 3.83 1.91
C ALA A 16 6.84 3.12 1.58
N ILE A 17 5.82 3.85 1.12
CA ILE A 17 4.52 3.26 0.74
C ILE A 17 4.67 2.30 -0.44
N ILE A 18 5.44 2.67 -1.46
CA ILE A 18 5.71 1.79 -2.62
C ILE A 18 6.42 0.50 -2.15
N ALA A 19 7.43 0.63 -1.28
CA ALA A 19 8.15 -0.53 -0.76
C ALA A 19 7.24 -1.43 0.08
N LEU A 20 6.40 -0.86 0.94
CA LEU A 20 5.43 -1.60 1.77
C LEU A 20 4.38 -2.31 0.91
N LEU A 21 3.81 -1.62 -0.10
CA LEU A 21 2.86 -2.22 -1.03
C LEU A 21 3.50 -3.34 -1.86
N ALA A 22 4.72 -3.14 -2.35
CA ALA A 22 5.46 -4.15 -3.11
C ALA A 22 5.81 -5.37 -2.23
N PHE A 23 6.24 -5.14 -0.99
CA PHE A 23 6.50 -6.20 -0.03
C PHE A 23 5.23 -6.99 0.30
N ARG A 24 4.10 -6.31 0.51
CA ARG A 24 2.80 -6.96 0.72
C ARG A 24 2.38 -7.79 -0.50
N ALA A 25 2.51 -7.23 -1.71
CA ALA A 25 2.20 -7.94 -2.95
C ALA A 25 3.08 -9.20 -3.08
N LEU A 26 4.36 -9.11 -2.75
CA LEU A 26 5.26 -10.27 -2.72
C LEU A 26 4.80 -11.31 -1.69
N ALA A 27 4.42 -10.91 -0.47
CA ALA A 27 3.92 -11.84 0.53
C ALA A 27 2.64 -12.58 0.07
N VAL A 28 1.71 -11.85 -0.56
CA VAL A 28 0.49 -12.42 -1.17
C VAL A 28 0.83 -13.40 -2.30
N TYR A 29 1.83 -13.09 -3.14
CA TYR A 29 2.29 -14.00 -4.17
C TYR A 29 2.93 -15.27 -3.58
N LEU A 30 3.72 -15.14 -2.52
CA LEU A 30 4.31 -16.30 -1.83
C LEU A 30 3.24 -17.20 -1.21
N ASP A 31 2.16 -16.63 -0.68
CA ASP A 31 1.01 -17.41 -0.21
C ASP A 31 0.36 -18.22 -1.33
N LEU A 32 0.27 -17.67 -2.54
CA LEU A 32 -0.24 -18.42 -3.68
C LEU A 32 0.64 -19.63 -4.02
N VAL A 33 1.97 -19.46 -3.95
CA VAL A 33 2.90 -20.58 -4.12
C VAL A 33 2.71 -21.61 -3.01
N ARG A 34 2.56 -21.16 -1.76
CA ARG A 34 2.28 -22.06 -0.61
C ARG A 34 1.00 -22.86 -0.80
N VAL A 35 -0.09 -22.21 -1.21
CA VAL A 35 -1.39 -22.88 -1.45
C VAL A 35 -1.28 -23.93 -2.57
N ARG A 36 -0.51 -23.65 -3.63
CA ARG A 36 -0.21 -24.64 -4.69
C ARG A 36 0.56 -25.85 -4.18
N GLU A 37 1.39 -25.67 -3.15
CA GLU A 37 2.16 -26.73 -2.49
C GLU A 37 1.39 -27.36 -1.31
N HIS A 38 0.08 -27.11 -1.19
CA HIS A 38 -0.78 -27.58 -0.09
C HIS A 38 -0.35 -27.13 1.32
N LEU A 39 0.37 -26.01 1.42
CA LEU A 39 0.74 -25.38 2.68
C LEU A 39 -0.30 -24.32 3.08
N SER A 40 -0.50 -24.16 4.38
CA SER A 40 -1.42 -23.13 4.89
C SER A 40 -0.94 -21.71 4.53
N PRO A 41 -1.83 -20.85 3.99
CA PRO A 41 -1.50 -19.45 3.70
C PRO A 41 -1.27 -18.66 5.00
N ILE A 42 -0.42 -17.63 4.93
CA ILE A 42 -0.04 -16.81 6.08
C ILE A 42 -0.86 -15.52 6.14
N MET A 43 -1.15 -14.91 4.99
CA MET A 43 -1.76 -13.60 4.81
C MET A 43 -3.17 -13.67 4.21
N ILE A 44 -3.47 -14.64 3.35
CA ILE A 44 -4.74 -14.75 2.64
C ILE A 44 -5.69 -15.71 3.38
N PRO A 45 -6.98 -15.36 3.56
CA PRO A 45 -7.98 -16.31 4.03
C PRO A 45 -8.07 -17.52 3.09
N ASP A 46 -8.07 -18.72 3.64
CA ASP A 46 -8.26 -19.95 2.86
C ASP A 46 -9.70 -19.99 2.32
N LEU A 47 -9.88 -19.58 1.06
CA LEU A 47 -11.14 -19.80 0.34
C LEU A 47 -11.05 -21.21 -0.22
N HIS A 48 -12.07 -22.03 0.05
CA HIS A 48 -12.14 -23.47 -0.24
C HIS A 48 -11.95 -23.89 -1.73
N ASN A 49 -11.65 -22.95 -2.64
CA ASN A 49 -11.53 -23.19 -4.08
C ASN A 49 -10.33 -22.45 -4.68
N ASP A 50 -9.38 -23.24 -5.17
CA ASP A 50 -8.08 -22.83 -5.71
C ASP A 50 -8.18 -21.87 -6.92
N ALA A 51 -9.21 -22.02 -7.76
CA ALA A 51 -9.40 -21.15 -8.93
C ALA A 51 -9.78 -19.72 -8.52
N TYR A 52 -10.63 -19.58 -7.50
CA TYR A 52 -10.98 -18.27 -6.96
C TYR A 52 -9.81 -17.63 -6.22
N ASN A 53 -9.04 -18.42 -5.46
CA ASN A 53 -7.81 -17.93 -4.81
C ASN A 53 -6.81 -17.37 -5.84
N LEU A 54 -6.56 -18.13 -6.92
CA LEU A 54 -5.65 -17.71 -7.98
C LEU A 54 -6.11 -16.44 -8.68
N ALA A 55 -7.40 -16.34 -9.02
CA ALA A 55 -7.97 -15.16 -9.66
C ALA A 55 -7.91 -13.93 -8.75
N LEU A 56 -8.28 -14.09 -7.47
CA LEU A 56 -8.26 -13.01 -6.48
C LEU A 56 -6.83 -12.49 -6.25
N VAL A 57 -5.86 -13.39 -6.08
CA VAL A 57 -4.44 -13.01 -5.97
C VAL A 57 -3.98 -12.27 -7.22
N GLY A 58 -4.30 -12.79 -8.41
CA GLY A 58 -3.94 -12.14 -9.67
C GLY A 58 -4.46 -10.70 -9.76
N VAL A 59 -5.73 -10.48 -9.39
CA VAL A 59 -6.34 -9.15 -9.34
C VAL A 59 -5.62 -8.24 -8.33
N ILE A 60 -5.35 -8.74 -7.11
CA ILE A 60 -4.64 -7.97 -6.08
C ILE A 60 -3.25 -7.54 -6.57
N LEU A 61 -2.50 -8.43 -7.22
CA LEU A 61 -1.17 -8.14 -7.74
C LEU A 61 -1.21 -7.09 -8.86
N VAL A 62 -2.17 -7.20 -9.79
CA VAL A 62 -2.34 -6.22 -10.88
C VAL A 62 -2.71 -4.85 -10.32
N VAL A 63 -3.65 -4.80 -9.37
CA VAL A 63 -4.06 -3.55 -8.71
C VAL A 63 -2.90 -2.93 -7.94
N ALA A 64 -2.16 -3.73 -7.16
CA ALA A 64 -0.99 -3.27 -6.43
C ALA A 64 0.09 -2.72 -7.37
N ALA A 65 0.38 -3.39 -8.49
CA ALA A 65 1.33 -2.92 -9.48
C ALA A 65 0.90 -1.59 -10.12
N ALA A 66 -0.39 -1.44 -10.45
CA ALA A 66 -0.94 -0.20 -10.98
C ALA A 66 -0.83 0.96 -9.98
N ILE A 67 -1.13 0.72 -8.70
CA ILE A 67 -0.99 1.70 -7.63
C ILE A 67 0.49 2.08 -7.42
N CYS A 68 1.40 1.11 -7.33
CA CYS A 68 2.84 1.37 -7.20
C CYS A 68 3.37 2.22 -8.35
N THR A 69 2.98 1.89 -9.59
CA THR A 69 3.34 2.66 -10.78
C THR A 69 2.78 4.07 -10.72
N GLY A 70 1.50 4.21 -10.36
CA GLY A 70 0.85 5.52 -10.23
C GLY A 70 1.47 6.38 -9.13
N LEU A 71 1.82 5.80 -7.98
CA LEU A 71 2.53 6.48 -6.88
C LEU A 71 3.94 6.91 -7.33
N PHE A 72 4.66 6.05 -8.05
CA PHE A 72 5.97 6.38 -8.60
C PHE A 72 5.89 7.55 -9.60
N LEU A 73 4.80 7.62 -10.36
CA LEU A 73 4.50 8.72 -11.29
C LEU A 73 3.78 9.91 -10.63
N LEU A 74 3.67 9.93 -9.30
CA LEU A 74 3.02 10.96 -8.49
C LEU A 74 1.58 11.28 -8.95
N LYS A 75 0.82 10.25 -9.38
CA LYS A 75 -0.57 10.41 -9.80
C LYS A 75 -1.50 10.42 -8.58
N ARG A 76 -2.34 11.46 -8.47
CA ARG A 76 -3.30 11.63 -7.37
C ARG A 76 -4.28 10.45 -7.22
N TRP A 77 -4.74 9.86 -8.34
CA TRP A 77 -5.65 8.71 -8.29
C TRP A 77 -5.02 7.51 -7.57
N ALA A 78 -3.71 7.29 -7.73
CA ALA A 78 -3.02 6.16 -7.14
C ALA A 78 -2.84 6.33 -5.63
N TRP A 79 -2.66 7.57 -5.17
CA TRP A 79 -2.67 7.89 -3.75
C TRP A 79 -4.03 7.64 -3.10
N ILE A 80 -5.12 8.07 -3.75
CA ILE A 80 -6.49 7.78 -3.28
C ILE A 80 -6.75 6.27 -3.27
N ALA A 81 -6.38 5.57 -4.34
CA ALA A 81 -6.51 4.12 -4.41
C ALA A 81 -5.70 3.39 -3.33
N ALA A 82 -4.47 3.86 -3.04
CA ALA A 82 -3.66 3.32 -1.94
C ALA A 82 -4.32 3.54 -0.58
N MET A 83 -4.89 4.72 -0.32
CA MET A 83 -5.64 5.00 0.92
C MET A 83 -6.82 4.05 1.11
N ILE A 84 -7.63 3.86 0.05
CA ILE A 84 -8.79 2.96 0.09
C ILE A 84 -8.34 1.52 0.30
N LEU A 85 -7.35 1.05 -0.47
CA LEU A 85 -6.88 -0.33 -0.44
C LEU A 85 -6.26 -0.69 0.92
N ILE A 86 -5.36 0.14 1.43
CA ILE A 86 -4.72 -0.09 2.73
C ILE A 86 -5.74 0.04 3.87
N GLY A 87 -6.67 0.99 3.78
CA GLY A 87 -7.76 1.11 4.74
C GLY A 87 -8.66 -0.14 4.78
N ALA A 88 -9.02 -0.67 3.61
CA ALA A 88 -9.81 -1.89 3.49
C ALA A 88 -9.06 -3.11 4.05
N PHE A 89 -7.76 -3.25 3.76
CA PHE A 89 -6.93 -4.31 4.32
C PHE A 89 -6.80 -4.23 5.84
N LEU A 90 -6.54 -3.04 6.37
CA LEU A 90 -6.48 -2.82 7.82
C LEU A 90 -7.81 -3.17 8.50
N LEU A 91 -8.93 -2.73 7.92
CA LEU A 91 -10.26 -3.04 8.43
C LEU A 91 -10.51 -4.56 8.44
N ALA A 92 -10.20 -5.25 7.34
CA ALA A 92 -10.34 -6.70 7.25
C ALA A 92 -9.45 -7.42 8.29
N ALA A 93 -8.21 -6.96 8.49
CA ALA A 93 -7.31 -7.52 9.50
C ALA A 93 -7.84 -7.32 10.92
N ILE A 94 -8.40 -6.14 11.23
CA ILE A 94 -9.03 -5.87 12.53
C ILE A 94 -10.24 -6.79 12.75
N VAL A 95 -11.15 -6.90 11.76
CA VAL A 95 -12.32 -7.80 11.86
C VAL A 95 -11.87 -9.25 12.07
N TYR A 96 -10.86 -9.71 11.32
CA TYR A 96 -10.33 -11.06 11.47
C TYR A 96 -9.68 -11.30 12.84
N TYR A 97 -8.95 -10.31 13.36
CA TYR A 97 -8.40 -10.36 14.73
C TYR A 97 -9.51 -10.46 15.78
N LEU A 98 -10.58 -9.67 15.65
CA LEU A 98 -11.72 -9.69 16.58
C LEU A 98 -12.48 -11.03 16.54
N SER A 99 -12.41 -11.77 15.43
CA SER A 99 -12.95 -13.14 15.29
C SER A 99 -12.01 -14.23 15.84
N GLY A 100 -10.92 -13.87 16.53
CA GLY A 100 -9.95 -14.81 17.11
C GLY A 100 -8.77 -15.16 16.21
N GLY A 101 -8.68 -14.54 15.02
CA GLY A 101 -7.54 -14.66 14.13
C GLY A 101 -6.28 -13.97 14.68
N LYS A 102 -5.14 -14.26 14.06
CA LYS A 102 -3.83 -13.71 14.47
C LYS A 102 -3.11 -12.94 13.36
N PRO A 103 -3.73 -11.94 12.70
CA PRO A 103 -3.15 -11.23 11.56
C PRO A 103 -2.13 -10.16 11.99
N TYR A 104 -1.27 -10.44 12.97
CA TYR A 104 -0.42 -9.42 13.58
C TYR A 104 0.54 -8.76 12.58
N VAL A 105 1.17 -9.56 11.72
CA VAL A 105 2.11 -9.07 10.71
C VAL A 105 1.42 -8.21 9.65
N PRO A 106 0.37 -8.68 8.93
CA PRO A 106 -0.29 -7.84 7.93
C PRO A 106 -0.92 -6.58 8.55
N MET A 107 -1.51 -6.69 9.74
CA MET A 107 -2.07 -5.54 10.46
C MET A 107 -1.01 -4.50 10.81
N LEU A 108 0.16 -4.93 11.32
CA LEU A 108 1.27 -4.02 11.60
C LEU A 108 1.76 -3.29 10.33
N LEU A 109 1.90 -4.02 9.22
CA LEU A 109 2.28 -3.43 7.93
C LEU A 109 1.26 -2.40 7.46
N ASP A 110 -0.03 -2.67 7.62
CA ASP A 110 -1.09 -1.75 7.22
C ASP A 110 -1.12 -0.51 8.11
N VAL A 111 -0.92 -0.67 9.43
CA VAL A 111 -0.78 0.46 10.36
C VAL A 111 0.40 1.36 9.97
N ILE A 112 1.58 0.79 9.73
CA ILE A 112 2.77 1.55 9.28
C ILE A 112 2.47 2.25 7.95
N SER A 113 1.80 1.57 7.01
CA SER A 113 1.45 2.12 5.71
C SER A 113 0.49 3.31 5.83
N VAL A 114 -0.50 3.25 6.72
CA VAL A 114 -1.40 4.37 7.04
C VAL A 114 -0.62 5.57 7.57
N PHE A 115 0.33 5.34 8.49
CA PHE A 115 1.16 6.43 9.03
C PHE A 115 1.95 7.14 7.92
N TYR A 116 2.59 6.40 7.00
CA TYR A 116 3.31 7.01 5.89
C TYR A 116 2.39 7.72 4.89
N LEU A 117 1.26 7.11 4.52
CA LEU A 117 0.26 7.72 3.64
C LEU A 117 -0.29 9.04 4.19
N ASN A 118 -0.40 9.14 5.51
CA ASN A 118 -0.97 10.28 6.20
C ASN A 118 0.07 11.35 6.63
N GLN A 119 1.35 11.21 6.24
CA GLN A 119 2.35 12.24 6.48
C GLN A 119 2.01 13.52 5.69
N ARG A 120 2.16 14.69 6.34
CA ARG A 120 1.87 16.01 5.73
C ARG A 120 2.62 16.24 4.41
N SER A 121 3.87 15.77 4.31
CA SER A 121 4.68 15.90 3.10
C SER A 121 4.14 15.08 1.93
N VAL A 122 3.60 13.88 2.21
CA VAL A 122 2.97 13.01 1.22
C VAL A 122 1.65 13.63 0.75
N GLN A 123 0.80 14.05 1.69
CA GLN A 123 -0.46 14.73 1.38
C GLN A 123 -0.25 15.98 0.51
N ALA A 124 0.67 16.86 0.91
CA ALA A 124 1.00 18.08 0.16
C ALA A 124 1.42 17.78 -1.29
N THR A 125 2.19 16.71 -1.49
CA THR A 125 2.65 16.29 -2.82
C THR A 125 1.49 15.89 -3.73
N PHE A 126 0.49 15.15 -3.24
CA PHE A 126 -0.61 14.64 -4.06
C PHE A 126 -1.81 15.58 -4.15
N GLU A 127 -2.01 16.45 -3.16
CA GLU A 127 -3.06 17.45 -3.16
C GLU A 127 -2.67 18.75 -3.87
N GLY A 128 -1.39 18.89 -4.26
CA GLY A 128 -0.89 20.10 -4.90
C GLY A 128 -0.82 21.31 -3.96
N ARG A 129 -0.85 21.09 -2.63
CA ARG A 129 -0.66 22.18 -1.66
C ARG A 129 0.83 22.52 -1.63
N ALA A 130 1.17 23.76 -1.94
CA ALA A 130 2.52 24.26 -1.75
C ALA A 130 2.92 24.11 -0.28
N VAL A 131 4.02 23.41 0.00
CA VAL A 131 4.62 23.41 1.35
C VAL A 131 4.98 24.87 1.65
N PRO A 132 4.45 25.49 2.72
CA PRO A 132 4.81 26.85 3.08
C PRO A 132 6.33 26.91 3.18
N ARG A 133 6.96 27.81 2.42
CA ARG A 133 8.41 28.04 2.58
C ARG A 133 8.60 28.42 4.04
N GLU A 134 9.37 27.60 4.75
CA GLU A 134 9.91 27.97 6.05
C GLU A 134 10.58 29.32 5.85
N VAL A 135 9.99 30.37 6.44
CA VAL A 135 10.58 31.70 6.42
C VAL A 135 11.82 31.56 7.29
N ALA A 136 12.96 31.35 6.66
CA ALA A 136 14.24 31.35 7.34
C ALA A 136 14.38 32.69 8.09
N PRO A 137 14.83 32.68 9.37
CA PRO A 137 15.09 33.91 10.11
C PRO A 137 16.21 34.74 9.48
#